data_AF-A0AAW2DQF9-F1
#
_entry.id   AF-A0AAW2DQF9-F1
#
_cell.length_a   1.000
_cell.length_b   1.000
_cell.length_c   1.000
_cell.angle_alpha   90.00
_cell.angle_beta   90.00
_cell.angle_gamma   90.00
#
_symmetry.space_group_name_H-M   'P 1'
#
loop_
_entity.id
_entity.type
_entity.pdbx_description
1 polymer ?
#
loop_
_entity_poly.entity_id
_entity_poly.type
_entity_poly.pdbx_seq_one_letter_code
_entity_poly.pdbx_strand_id
1 'polypeptide(L)'
;MPGKFNPTQCEALTMVCAQVMGNHVAITVGGSNGHFELNAFKPMIANNLLHSLRLLGDAFASFKKNCMTGIQANRERISKLLHESLMLVTSLKPEAALKLGMQTSEEFDTLVVPKKMIGPSD
;
A
#
# COMPACT_ATOMS: atom_id res chain seq x y z
N MET A 1 16.63 22.90 10.08
CA MET A 1 15.25 23.06 9.57
C MET A 1 14.29 22.50 10.62
N PRO A 2 13.72 23.35 11.50
CA PRO A 2 12.78 22.91 12.53
C PRO A 2 11.58 22.17 11.92
N GLY A 3 11.13 21.08 12.53
CA GLY A 3 9.98 20.29 12.07
C GLY A 3 10.25 19.36 10.87
N LYS A 4 11.46 19.39 10.27
CA LYS A 4 11.85 18.46 9.20
C LYS A 4 12.35 17.15 9.82
N PHE A 5 11.61 16.07 9.60
CA PHE A 5 12.01 14.71 9.93
C PHE A 5 12.06 13.87 8.65
N ASN A 6 13.20 13.22 8.41
CA ASN A 6 13.35 12.32 7.26
C ASN A 6 12.89 10.90 7.66
N PRO A 7 12.17 10.18 6.79
CA PRO A 7 11.68 8.82 7.07
C PRO A 7 12.80 7.78 6.88
N THR A 8 13.91 7.90 7.60
CA THR A 8 15.13 7.09 7.44
C THR A 8 14.90 5.59 7.55
N GLN A 9 13.95 5.14 8.36
CA GLN A 9 13.58 3.73 8.46
C GLN A 9 12.87 3.23 7.20
N CYS A 10 12.04 4.06 6.56
CA CYS A 10 11.44 3.74 5.27
C CYS A 10 12.51 3.70 4.17
N GLU A 11 13.47 4.63 4.19
CA GLU A 11 14.60 4.68 3.26
C GLU A 11 15.48 3.43 3.37
N ALA A 12 15.81 3.00 4.59
CA ALA A 12 16.54 1.77 4.82
C ALA A 12 15.78 0.54 4.34
N LEU A 13 14.47 0.46 4.61
CA LEU A 13 13.64 -0.67 4.19
C LEU A 13 13.53 -0.76 2.66
N THR A 14 13.38 0.36 1.95
CA THR A 14 13.31 0.36 0.49
C THR A 14 14.63 -0.03 -0.16
N MET A 15 15.78 0.40 0.41
CA MET A 15 17.10 -0.09 -0.03
C MET A 15 17.24 -1.61 0.15
N VAL A 16 16.79 -2.16 1.28
CA VAL A 16 16.79 -3.61 1.52
C VAL A 16 15.90 -4.34 0.52
N CYS A 17 14.70 -3.84 0.23
CA CYS A 17 13.83 -4.43 -0.79
C CYS A 17 14.51 -4.48 -2.17
N ALA A 18 15.16 -3.40 -2.59
CA ALA A 18 15.91 -3.38 -3.84
C ALA A 18 17.05 -4.41 -3.86
N GLN A 19 17.79 -4.56 -2.76
CA GLN A 19 18.84 -5.56 -2.64
C GLN A 19 18.29 -6.99 -2.75
N VAL A 20 17.16 -7.27 -2.12
CA VAL A 20 16.49 -8.59 -2.18
C VAL A 20 16.04 -8.91 -3.61
N MET A 21 15.53 -7.92 -4.35
CA MET A 21 15.19 -8.10 -5.77
C MET A 21 16.42 -8.46 -6.59
N GLY A 22 17.57 -7.80 -6.36
CA GLY A 22 18.84 -8.16 -7.01
C GLY A 22 19.30 -9.59 -6.67
N ASN A 23 19.25 -9.96 -5.39
CA ASN A 23 19.58 -11.31 -4.93
C ASN A 23 18.68 -12.37 -5.58
N HIS A 24 17.39 -12.07 -5.77
CA HIS A 24 16.45 -12.96 -6.45
C HIS A 24 16.85 -13.21 -7.90
N VAL A 25 17.25 -12.17 -8.65
CA VAL A 25 17.75 -12.34 -10.03
C VAL A 25 18.99 -13.24 -10.06
N ALA A 26 19.94 -13.03 -9.14
CA ALA A 26 21.12 -13.88 -9.03
C ALA A 26 20.76 -15.35 -8.77
N ILE A 27 19.81 -15.61 -7.86
CA ILE A 27 19.29 -16.96 -7.58
C ILE A 27 18.66 -17.58 -8.83
N THR A 28 17.83 -16.81 -9.55
CA THR A 28 17.16 -17.28 -10.77
C THR A 28 18.18 -17.68 -11.84
N VAL A 29 19.20 -16.85 -12.08
CA VAL A 29 20.29 -17.18 -13.02
C VAL A 29 21.07 -18.40 -12.55
N GLY A 30 21.44 -18.50 -11.27
CA GLY A 30 22.11 -19.69 -10.73
C GLY A 30 21.26 -20.96 -10.86
N GLY A 31 19.95 -20.84 -10.65
CA GLY A 31 18.99 -21.94 -10.77
C GLY A 31 18.89 -22.47 -12.20
N SER A 32 18.97 -21.61 -13.21
CA SER A 32 18.85 -22.01 -14.62
C SER A 32 20.13 -22.60 -15.22
N ASN A 33 21.29 -22.46 -14.58
CA ASN A 33 22.59 -22.89 -15.11
C ASN A 33 23.09 -24.22 -14.48
N GLY A 34 22.17 -25.18 -14.31
CA GLY A 34 22.55 -26.56 -13.95
C GLY A 34 23.07 -27.34 -15.16
N HIS A 35 24.10 -28.16 -14.98
CA HIS A 35 24.63 -29.03 -16.03
C HIS A 35 24.49 -30.50 -15.63
N PHE A 36 23.79 -31.27 -16.46
CA PHE A 36 23.56 -32.71 -16.28
C PHE A 36 23.02 -33.05 -14.88
N GLU A 37 23.71 -33.92 -14.12
CA GLU A 37 23.24 -34.46 -12.85
C GLU A 37 23.29 -33.46 -11.69
N LEU A 38 24.01 -32.33 -11.84
CA LEU A 38 24.26 -31.44 -10.71
C LEU A 38 24.34 -29.95 -11.09
N ASN A 39 23.59 -29.14 -10.35
CA ASN A 39 23.78 -27.69 -10.36
C ASN A 39 24.93 -27.31 -9.41
N ALA A 40 26.00 -26.70 -9.93
CA ALA A 40 27.19 -26.28 -9.18
C ALA A 40 27.08 -24.86 -8.56
N PHE A 41 26.01 -24.10 -8.86
CA PHE A 41 25.79 -22.75 -8.34
C PHE A 41 25.22 -22.72 -6.91
N LYS A 42 25.10 -23.88 -6.24
CA LYS A 42 24.52 -24.02 -4.89
C LYS A 42 25.08 -23.03 -3.86
N PRO A 43 26.40 -22.79 -3.74
CA PRO A 43 26.91 -21.85 -2.74
C PRO A 43 26.41 -20.42 -2.97
N MET A 44 26.37 -19.97 -4.22
CA MET A 44 25.88 -18.63 -4.57
C MET A 44 24.38 -18.50 -4.31
N ILE A 45 23.58 -19.51 -4.68
CA ILE A 45 22.13 -19.53 -4.42
C ILE A 45 21.86 -19.45 -2.91
N ALA A 46 22.51 -20.31 -2.13
CA ALA A 46 22.36 -20.35 -0.68
C ALA A 46 22.78 -19.02 -0.03
N ASN A 47 23.91 -18.44 -0.45
CA ASN A 47 24.38 -17.17 0.07
C ASN A 47 23.39 -16.02 -0.17
N ASN A 48 22.87 -15.89 -1.40
CA ASN A 48 21.88 -14.85 -1.74
C ASN A 48 20.56 -15.03 -0.99
N LEU A 49 20.13 -16.27 -0.77
CA LEU A 49 18.94 -16.57 0.02
C LEU A 49 19.14 -16.15 1.48
N LEU A 50 20.21 -16.63 2.12
CA LEU A 50 20.49 -16.33 3.53
C LEU A 50 20.76 -14.84 3.75
N HIS A 51 21.45 -14.17 2.82
CA HIS A 51 21.67 -12.73 2.86
C HIS A 51 20.34 -11.96 2.80
N SER A 52 19.44 -12.34 1.90
CA SER A 52 18.10 -11.74 1.80
C SER A 52 17.29 -11.91 3.09
N LEU A 53 17.30 -13.12 3.66
CA LEU A 53 16.61 -13.40 4.92
C LEU A 53 17.16 -12.57 6.07
N ARG A 54 18.49 -12.45 6.17
CA ARG A 54 19.14 -11.64 7.20
C ARG A 54 18.77 -10.17 7.08
N LEU A 55 18.89 -9.59 5.88
CA LEU A 55 18.56 -8.19 5.64
C LEU A 55 17.09 -7.88 5.95
N LEU A 56 16.16 -8.72 5.48
CA LEU A 56 14.74 -8.53 5.75
C LEU A 56 14.43 -8.64 7.25
N GLY A 57 14.99 -9.65 7.93
CA GLY A 57 14.80 -9.84 9.36
C GLY A 57 15.27 -8.62 10.17
N ASP A 58 16.49 -8.16 9.92
CA ASP A 58 17.06 -7.01 10.61
C ASP A 58 16.31 -5.70 10.27
N ALA A 59 15.94 -5.50 8.99
CA ALA A 59 15.20 -4.33 8.56
C ALA A 59 13.79 -4.26 9.16
N PHE A 60 13.04 -5.37 9.20
CA PHE A 60 11.72 -5.40 9.82
C PHE A 60 11.78 -5.17 11.32
N ALA A 61 12.76 -5.76 12.01
CA ALA A 61 12.97 -5.53 13.44
C ALA A 61 13.26 -4.05 13.73
N SER A 62 14.15 -3.43 12.95
CA SER A 62 14.48 -2.00 13.06
C SER A 62 13.28 -1.12 12.72
N PHE A 63 12.60 -1.38 11.61
CA PHE A 63 11.45 -0.60 11.15
C PHE A 63 10.30 -0.65 12.17
N LYS A 64 10.02 -1.83 12.73
CA LYS A 64 9.02 -2.00 13.79
C LYS A 64 9.35 -1.13 15.01
N LYS A 65 10.59 -1.23 15.50
CA LYS A 65 11.03 -0.55 16.72
C LYS A 65 11.15 0.96 16.54
N ASN A 66 11.66 1.43 15.41
CA ASN A 66 12.10 2.81 15.22
C ASN A 66 11.15 3.65 14.36
N CYS A 67 10.11 3.05 13.76
CA CYS A 67 9.13 3.77 12.96
C CYS A 67 7.69 3.32 13.29
N MET A 68 7.37 2.05 13.03
CA MET A 68 5.99 1.55 13.04
C MET A 68 5.27 1.75 14.38
N THR A 69 5.94 1.44 15.49
CA THR A 69 5.35 1.54 16.85
C THR A 69 5.04 2.98 17.27
N GLY A 70 5.69 3.98 16.66
CA GLY A 70 5.50 5.39 16.98
C GLY A 70 4.57 6.13 16.03
N ILE A 71 3.96 5.46 15.04
CA ILE A 71 3.09 6.13 14.07
C ILE A 71 1.84 6.67 14.77
N GLN A 72 1.60 7.97 14.61
CA GLN A 72 0.39 8.63 15.07
C GLN A 72 -0.31 9.35 13.93
N ALA A 73 -1.64 9.24 13.91
CA ALA A 73 -2.46 9.92 12.93
C ALA A 73 -2.55 11.42 13.27
N ASN A 74 -2.23 12.28 12.30
CA ASN A 74 -2.56 13.71 12.40
C ASN A 74 -4.05 13.91 12.11
N ARG A 75 -4.89 13.78 13.15
CA ARG A 75 -6.36 13.79 13.04
C ARG A 75 -6.90 15.11 12.50
N GLU A 76 -6.30 16.23 12.88
CA GLU A 76 -6.69 17.56 12.39
C GLU A 76 -6.50 17.66 10.88
N ARG A 77 -5.31 17.27 10.38
CA ARG A 77 -5.02 17.27 8.95
C ARG A 77 -5.90 16.28 8.19
N ILE A 78 -6.12 15.08 8.74
CA ILE A 78 -7.01 14.07 8.14
C ILE A 78 -8.43 14.62 8.03
N SER A 79 -8.96 15.24 9.10
CA SER A 79 -10.31 15.81 9.11
C SER A 79 -10.46 16.95 8.12
N LYS A 80 -9.46 17.84 8.03
CA LYS A 80 -9.43 18.91 7.02
C LYS A 80 -9.52 18.33 5.59
N LEU A 81 -8.64 17.39 5.25
CA LEU A 81 -8.60 16.76 3.93
C LEU A 81 -9.90 16.00 3.61
N LEU A 82 -10.52 15.40 4.62
CA LEU A 82 -11.81 14.74 4.47
C LEU A 82 -12.89 15.74 4.06
N HIS A 83 -13.03 16.87 4.77
CA HIS A 83 -14.08 17.87 4.50
C HIS A 83 -13.83 18.70 3.24
N GLU A 84 -12.58 18.82 2.80
CA GLU A 84 -12.22 19.45 1.51
C GLU A 84 -12.40 18.48 0.32
N SER A 85 -12.67 17.20 0.56
CA SER A 85 -12.83 16.21 -0.50
C SER A 85 -14.17 16.34 -1.21
N LEU A 86 -14.13 16.54 -2.53
CA LEU A 86 -15.32 16.50 -3.40
C LEU A 86 -16.00 15.14 -3.43
N MET A 87 -15.30 14.06 -3.02
CA MET A 87 -15.87 12.71 -2.97
C MET A 87 -16.93 12.58 -1.88
N LEU A 88 -17.04 13.50 -0.92
CA LEU A 88 -18.13 13.50 0.07
C LEU A 88 -19.51 13.70 -0.57
N VAL A 89 -19.58 14.23 -1.79
CA VAL A 89 -20.83 14.43 -2.53
C VAL A 89 -21.61 13.12 -2.75
N THR A 90 -20.91 11.98 -2.88
CA THR A 90 -21.55 10.67 -3.05
C THR A 90 -22.16 10.14 -1.74
N SER A 91 -21.78 10.74 -0.60
CA SER A 91 -22.30 10.41 0.73
C SER A 91 -23.45 11.32 1.15
N LEU A 92 -23.72 12.39 0.40
CA LEU A 92 -24.87 13.25 0.64
C LEU A 92 -26.12 12.42 0.37
N LYS A 93 -26.79 12.02 1.44
CA LYS A 93 -28.14 11.44 1.36
C LYS A 93 -29.03 12.38 0.53
N PRO A 94 -30.01 11.84 -0.23
CA PRO A 94 -31.05 12.58 -0.94
C PRO A 94 -31.57 13.82 -0.19
N GLU A 95 -31.76 13.71 1.11
CA GLU A 95 -32.26 14.78 1.99
C GLU A 95 -31.44 16.08 1.92
N ALA A 96 -30.12 16.01 1.73
CA ALA A 96 -29.28 17.20 1.60
C ALA A 96 -29.41 17.85 0.22
N ALA A 97 -29.51 17.04 -0.85
CA ALA A 97 -29.77 17.52 -2.21
C ALA A 97 -31.15 18.18 -2.34
N LEU A 98 -32.16 17.59 -1.68
CA LEU A 98 -33.52 18.12 -1.57
C LEU A 98 -33.56 19.45 -0.79
N LYS A 99 -32.86 19.53 0.35
CA LYS A 99 -32.80 20.76 1.16
C LYS A 99 -32.06 21.92 0.48
N LEU A 100 -31.07 21.62 -0.35
CA LEU A 100 -30.31 22.62 -1.09
C LEU A 100 -31.00 23.04 -2.40
N GLY A 101 -32.16 22.46 -2.73
CA GLY A 101 -32.91 22.76 -3.96
C GLY A 101 -32.18 22.36 -5.24
N MET A 102 -31.16 21.50 -5.14
CA MET A 102 -30.37 21.05 -6.29
C MET A 102 -31.08 19.93 -7.07
N GLN A 103 -32.09 19.30 -6.46
CA GLN A 103 -32.91 18.26 -7.07
C GLN A 103 -34.25 18.18 -6.34
N THR A 104 -35.32 17.87 -7.07
CA THR A 104 -36.66 17.62 -6.49
C THR A 104 -36.83 16.16 -6.04
N SER A 105 -37.79 15.89 -5.16
CA SER A 105 -38.06 14.51 -4.68
C SER A 105 -38.44 13.59 -5.84
N GLU A 106 -39.19 14.12 -6.80
CA GLU A 106 -39.65 13.39 -7.99
C GLU A 106 -38.48 13.06 -8.94
N GLU A 107 -37.53 13.98 -9.13
CA GLU A 107 -36.29 13.73 -9.88
C GLU A 107 -35.39 12.71 -9.18
N PHE A 108 -35.36 12.69 -7.85
CA PHE A 108 -34.57 11.72 -7.09
C PHE A 108 -35.16 10.31 -7.21
N ASP A 109 -36.47 10.17 -7.04
CA ASP A 109 -37.18 8.89 -7.11
C ASP A 109 -37.14 8.27 -8.51
N THR A 110 -36.96 9.08 -9.56
CA THR A 110 -36.73 8.59 -10.93
C THR A 110 -35.30 8.15 -11.20
N LEU A 111 -34.29 8.81 -10.60
CA LEU A 111 -32.87 8.46 -10.77
C LEU A 111 -32.41 7.32 -9.85
N VAL A 112 -32.98 7.25 -8.65
CA VAL A 112 -32.58 6.29 -7.60
C VAL A 112 -33.63 5.20 -7.49
N VAL A 113 -33.53 4.21 -8.38
CA VAL A 113 -34.39 3.03 -8.37
C VAL A 113 -33.66 1.91 -7.64
N PRO A 114 -34.00 1.57 -6.36
CA PRO A 114 -33.22 0.63 -5.55
C PRO A 114 -33.10 -0.76 -6.21
N LYS A 115 -34.10 -1.17 -6.99
CA LYS A 115 -34.09 -2.42 -7.76
C LYS A 115 -33.05 -2.45 -8.89
N LYS A 116 -32.58 -1.30 -9.38
CA LYS A 116 -31.54 -1.15 -10.41
C LYS A 116 -30.16 -0.84 -9.82
N MET A 117 -30.06 -0.68 -8.50
CA MET A 117 -28.84 -0.32 -7.76
C MET A 117 -28.26 -1.50 -6.97
N ILE A 118 -28.74 -2.71 -7.25
CA ILE A 118 -28.05 -3.93 -6.89
C ILE A 118 -26.83 -3.98 -7.81
N GLY A 119 -25.64 -4.27 -7.28
CA GLY A 119 -24.37 -4.29 -8.02
C GLY A 119 -24.43 -5.14 -9.30
N PRO A 120 -23.37 -5.16 -10.12
CA PRO A 120 -23.39 -5.83 -11.41
C PRO A 120 -23.98 -7.24 -11.28
N SER A 121 -25.07 -7.49 -12.00
CA SER A 121 -25.62 -8.82 -12.17
C SER A 121 -24.57 -9.64 -12.92
N ASP A 122 -24.20 -10.80 -12.37
CA ASP A 122 -23.24 -11.74 -12.97
C ASP A 122 -23.49 -12.00 -14.47
#